data_AF-A0A4Q5VL62-F1
#
_entry.id   AF-A0A4Q5VL62-F1
#
_cell.length_a   1.000
_cell.length_b   1.000
_cell.length_c   1.000
_cell.angle_alpha   90.00
_cell.angle_beta   90.00
_cell.angle_gamma   90.00
#
_symmetry.space_group_name_H-M   'P 1'
#
loop_
_entity.id
_entity.type
_entity.pdbx_description
1 polymer ?
#
loop_
_entity_poly.entity_id
_entity_poly.type
_entity_poly.pdbx_seq_one_letter_code
_entity_poly.pdbx_strand_id
1 'polypeptide(L)'
;MTGGNYASICANAASWNVMFDEIIKTATGLASNFVLKQFALPSSITVKVDNKEVKRDLSHTNGFDIVSSINGTSLIFYGTALPQANQKITVQYDYIK
;
A
#
# COMPACT_ATOMS: atom_id res chain seq x y z
N MET A 1 -18.55 -0.96 6.28
CA MET A 1 -18.14 -0.49 4.94
C MET A 1 -17.36 -1.62 4.28
N THR A 2 -17.93 -2.30 3.29
CA THR A 2 -17.24 -3.32 2.51
C THR A 2 -16.60 -2.64 1.30
N GLY A 3 -15.29 -2.37 1.38
CA GLY A 3 -14.53 -1.79 0.27
C GLY A 3 -14.26 -2.85 -0.79
N GLY A 4 -14.84 -2.69 -1.97
CA GLY A 4 -14.51 -3.49 -3.14
C GLY A 4 -13.39 -2.83 -3.94
N ASN A 5 -12.40 -3.61 -4.37
CA ASN A 5 -11.38 -3.15 -5.30
C ASN A 5 -11.89 -3.29 -6.74
N TYR A 6 -11.69 -2.26 -7.55
CA TYR A 6 -12.04 -2.24 -8.98
C TYR A 6 -10.77 -2.08 -9.81
N ALA A 7 -10.60 -2.92 -10.83
CA ALA A 7 -9.55 -2.82 -11.83
C ALA A 7 -10.18 -2.83 -13.24
N SER A 8 -9.69 -1.97 -14.13
CA SER A 8 -10.19 -1.88 -15.51
C SER A 8 -9.67 -3.05 -16.34
N ILE A 9 -10.52 -3.68 -17.16
CA ILE A 9 -10.16 -4.79 -18.09
C ILE A 9 -9.07 -4.40 -19.10
N CYS A 10 -8.81 -3.10 -19.25
CA CYS A 10 -7.74 -2.57 -20.10
C CYS A 10 -6.37 -2.49 -19.39
N ALA A 11 -6.26 -2.81 -18.10
CA ALA A 11 -4.98 -2.86 -17.39
C ALA A 11 -4.15 -4.09 -17.82
N ASN A 12 -2.83 -3.92 -17.93
CA ASN A 12 -1.88 -4.98 -18.25
C ASN A 12 -2.10 -6.22 -17.35
N ALA A 13 -2.06 -7.43 -17.91
CA ALA A 13 -2.20 -8.70 -17.18
C ALA A 13 -1.28 -8.84 -15.95
N ALA A 14 -0.10 -8.21 -15.96
CA ALA A 14 0.78 -8.16 -14.78
C ALA A 14 0.16 -7.36 -13.62
N SER A 15 -0.54 -6.27 -13.91
CA SER A 15 -1.26 -5.45 -12.93
C SER A 15 -2.46 -6.19 -12.32
N TRP A 16 -3.05 -7.13 -13.06
CA TRP A 16 -4.14 -7.98 -12.57
C TRP A 16 -3.66 -8.99 -11.51
N ASN A 17 -2.55 -9.68 -11.75
CA ASN A 17 -2.03 -10.66 -10.80
C ASN A 17 -1.59 -10.01 -9.48
N VAL A 18 -0.95 -8.84 -9.55
CA VAL A 18 -0.56 -8.05 -8.37
C VAL A 18 -1.80 -7.61 -7.58
N MET A 19 -2.82 -7.06 -8.26
CA MET A 19 -4.09 -6.67 -7.62
C MET A 19 -4.83 -7.85 -6.97
N PHE A 20 -4.89 -9.02 -7.61
CA PHE A 20 -5.57 -10.18 -7.03
C PHE A 20 -4.81 -10.74 -5.82
N ASP A 21 -3.49 -10.82 -5.88
CA ASP A 21 -2.67 -11.27 -4.75
C ASP A 21 -2.78 -10.29 -3.56
N GLU A 22 -2.89 -8.99 -3.84
CA GLU A 22 -3.16 -7.94 -2.85
C GLU A 22 -4.57 -8.01 -2.26
N ILE A 23 -5.60 -8.28 -3.08
CA ILE A 23 -6.97 -8.52 -2.61
C ILE A 23 -7.02 -9.74 -1.69
N ILE A 24 -6.36 -10.84 -2.08
CA ILE A 24 -6.31 -12.07 -1.30
C ILE A 24 -5.61 -11.80 0.04
N LYS A 25 -4.42 -11.18 0.01
CA LYS A 25 -3.68 -10.86 1.24
C LYS A 25 -4.44 -9.89 2.14
N THR A 26 -5.15 -8.92 1.57
CA THR A 26 -5.97 -7.97 2.36
C THR A 26 -7.20 -8.64 2.96
N ALA A 27 -7.88 -9.51 2.19
CA ALA A 27 -9.05 -10.26 2.66
C ALA A 27 -8.69 -11.28 3.77
N THR A 28 -7.47 -11.84 3.73
CA THR A 28 -6.95 -12.73 4.78
C THR A 28 -6.31 -11.99 5.95
N GLY A 29 -6.24 -10.64 5.92
CA GLY A 29 -5.58 -9.83 6.96
C GLY A 29 -4.04 -9.95 6.97
N LEU A 30 -3.44 -10.47 5.90
CA LEU A 30 -2.00 -10.63 5.72
C LEU A 30 -1.32 -9.38 5.15
N ALA A 31 -2.11 -8.46 4.59
CA ALA A 31 -1.65 -7.14 4.15
C ALA A 31 -2.71 -6.08 4.44
N SER A 32 -2.27 -4.83 4.63
CA SER A 32 -3.17 -3.67 4.69
C SER A 32 -2.80 -2.69 3.59
N ASN A 33 -3.80 -2.27 2.79
CA ASN A 33 -3.63 -1.34 1.68
C ASN A 33 -4.16 0.06 2.05
N PHE A 34 -3.34 1.10 1.82
CA PHE A 34 -3.70 2.50 1.99
C PHE A 34 -3.39 3.30 0.73
N VAL A 35 -4.42 3.88 0.13
CA VAL A 35 -4.27 4.75 -1.05
C VAL A 35 -3.98 6.19 -0.61
N LEU A 36 -2.91 6.77 -1.15
CA LEU A 36 -2.55 8.16 -0.91
C LEU A 36 -3.45 9.10 -1.72
N LYS A 37 -3.68 10.30 -1.16
CA LYS A 37 -4.54 11.31 -1.80
C LYS A 37 -3.98 11.85 -3.11
N GLN A 38 -2.67 11.81 -3.29
CA GLN A 38 -1.99 12.31 -4.49
C GLN A 38 -0.96 11.29 -4.99
N PHE A 39 -0.54 11.46 -6.24
CA PHE A 39 0.55 10.70 -6.83
C PHE A 39 1.87 11.11 -6.19
N ALA A 40 2.35 10.26 -5.29
CA ALA A 40 3.57 10.51 -4.55
C ALA A 40 4.79 10.15 -5.39
N LEU A 41 5.87 10.91 -5.21
CA LEU A 41 7.19 10.52 -5.68
C LEU A 41 7.68 9.34 -4.82
N PRO A 42 7.86 8.12 -5.36
CA PRO A 42 8.10 6.92 -4.53
C PRO A 42 9.34 7.01 -3.64
N SER A 43 10.34 7.79 -4.04
CA SER A 43 11.59 7.98 -3.29
C SER A 43 11.47 8.93 -2.10
N SER A 44 10.40 9.74 -2.00
CA SER A 44 10.19 10.68 -0.89
C SER A 44 9.29 10.13 0.21
N ILE A 45 8.70 8.95 0.00
CA ILE A 45 7.72 8.36 0.91
C ILE A 45 8.40 7.87 2.19
N THR A 46 8.03 8.48 3.31
CA THR A 46 8.39 8.05 4.65
C THR A 46 7.13 7.61 5.40
N VAL A 47 7.18 6.44 6.01
CA VAL A 47 6.04 5.83 6.70
C VAL A 47 6.37 5.62 8.17
N LYS A 48 5.43 6.01 9.04
CA LYS A 48 5.47 5.71 10.48
C LYS A 48 4.19 5.07 10.95
N VAL A 49 4.30 4.06 11.80
CA VAL A 49 3.19 3.44 12.54
C VAL A 49 3.45 3.66 14.02
N ASP A 50 2.54 4.34 14.72
CA ASP A 50 2.72 4.79 16.12
C ASP A 50 4.08 5.47 16.36
N ASN A 51 4.43 6.41 15.47
CA ASN A 51 5.70 7.15 15.44
C ASN A 51 6.96 6.30 15.19
N LYS A 52 6.86 4.98 15.01
CA LYS A 52 7.98 4.12 14.60
C LYS A 52 8.08 4.07 13.10
N GLU A 53 9.28 4.35 12.59
CA GLU A 53 9.55 4.27 11.15
C GLU A 53 9.43 2.83 10.66
N VAL A 54 8.67 2.64 9.59
CA VAL A 54 8.56 1.36 8.88
C VAL A 54 9.40 1.48 7.63
N LYS A 55 10.32 0.53 7.43
CA LYS A 55 11.18 0.53 6.25
C LYS A 55 10.45 -0.03 5.04
N ARG A 56 10.83 0.46 3.87
CA ARG A 56 10.39 -0.13 2.61
C ARG A 56 11.01 -1.53 2.45
N ASP A 57 10.19 -2.51 2.10
CA ASP A 57 10.58 -3.89 1.90
C ASP A 57 10.01 -4.45 0.59
N LEU A 58 10.89 -4.59 -0.40
CA LEU A 58 10.57 -5.14 -1.72
C LEU A 58 10.45 -6.68 -1.72
N SER A 59 10.87 -7.34 -0.63
CA SER A 59 10.73 -8.79 -0.47
C SER A 59 9.38 -9.19 0.12
N HIS A 60 8.55 -8.21 0.52
CA HIS A 60 7.21 -8.40 1.09
C HIS A 60 7.20 -9.28 2.34
N THR A 61 8.28 -9.25 3.14
CA THR A 61 8.44 -10.07 4.35
C THR A 61 8.07 -9.31 5.60
N ASN A 62 8.61 -8.10 5.78
CA ASN A 62 8.39 -7.26 6.96
C ASN A 62 8.70 -5.78 6.67
N GLY A 63 7.67 -4.99 6.38
CA GLY A 63 7.82 -3.58 6.03
C GLY A 63 6.62 -3.08 5.23
N PHE A 64 6.87 -2.10 4.37
CA PHE A 64 5.86 -1.67 3.40
C PHE A 64 6.43 -1.66 1.98
N ASP A 65 5.56 -1.75 0.97
CA ASP A 65 5.93 -1.45 -0.41
C ASP A 65 4.96 -0.43 -1.03
N ILE A 66 5.35 0.12 -2.17
CA ILE A 66 4.66 1.19 -2.87
C ILE A 66 4.21 0.65 -4.23
N VAL A 67 2.91 0.72 -4.48
CA VAL A 67 2.31 0.33 -5.75
C VAL A 67 1.68 1.56 -6.39
N SER A 68 2.24 1.98 -7.52
CA SER A 68 1.68 3.08 -8.32
C SER A 68 0.75 2.50 -9.39
N SER A 69 -0.48 3.01 -9.43
CA SER A 69 -1.49 2.65 -10.42
C SER A 69 -2.08 3.91 -11.07
N ILE A 70 -2.92 3.75 -12.09
CA ILE A 70 -3.66 4.86 -12.70
C ILE A 70 -4.56 5.62 -11.70
N ASN A 71 -4.88 5.00 -10.57
CA ASN A 71 -5.76 5.56 -9.54
C ASN A 71 -4.99 6.22 -8.38
N GLY A 72 -3.65 6.22 -8.44
CA GLY A 72 -2.81 6.83 -7.42
C GLY A 72 -1.73 5.90 -6.88
N THR A 73 -1.06 6.36 -5.82
CA THR A 73 -0.02 5.62 -5.11
C THR A 73 -0.62 4.91 -3.91
N SER A 74 -0.39 3.61 -3.81
CA SER A 74 -0.85 2.76 -2.71
C SER A 74 0.32 2.28 -1.87
N LEU A 75 0.11 2.17 -0.56
CA LEU A 75 1.06 1.61 0.40
C LEU A 75 0.53 0.29 0.92
N ILE A 76 1.37 -0.74 0.86
CA ILE A 76 1.00 -2.09 1.24
C ILE A 76 1.94 -2.54 2.35
N PHE A 77 1.36 -2.90 3.49
CA PHE A 77 2.13 -3.32 4.67
C PHE A 77 2.15 -4.84 4.79
N TYR A 78 3.28 -5.39 5.24
CA TYR A 78 3.51 -6.83 5.35
C TYR A 78 4.08 -7.21 6.72
N GLY A 79 3.79 -8.43 7.15
CA GLY A 79 4.39 -9.03 8.34
C GLY A 79 4.10 -8.24 9.62
N THR A 80 5.14 -8.02 10.44
CA THR A 80 4.99 -7.32 11.74
C THR A 80 4.82 -5.80 11.60
N ALA A 81 5.05 -5.26 10.41
CA ALA A 81 4.77 -3.87 10.09
C ALA A 81 3.29 -3.60 9.77
N LEU A 82 2.45 -4.65 9.71
CA LEU A 82 1.02 -4.54 9.44
C LEU A 82 0.35 -3.73 10.57
N PRO A 83 -0.25 -2.57 10.26
CA PRO A 83 -0.89 -1.73 11.28
C PRO A 83 -2.10 -2.44 11.88
N GLN A 84 -2.13 -2.54 13.20
CA GLN A 84 -3.27 -3.07 13.96
C GLN A 84 -4.36 -2.00 14.14
N ALA A 85 -5.54 -2.46 14.56
CA ALA A 85 -6.64 -1.55 14.88
C ALA A 85 -6.20 -0.48 15.91
N ASN A 86 -6.62 0.76 15.68
CA ASN A 86 -6.29 1.95 16.49
C ASN A 86 -4.83 2.43 16.43
N GLN A 87 -3.95 1.79 15.65
CA GLN A 87 -2.61 2.33 15.43
C GLN A 87 -2.66 3.49 14.43
N LYS A 88 -1.88 4.55 14.71
CA LYS A 88 -1.83 5.72 13.85
C LYS A 88 -0.76 5.53 12.78
N ILE A 89 -1.19 5.58 11.53
CA ILE A 89 -0.29 5.62 10.36
C ILE A 89 -0.07 7.08 9.98
N THR A 90 1.19 7.49 9.89
CA THR A 90 1.59 8.81 9.40
C THR A 90 2.48 8.61 8.18
N VAL A 91 2.06 9.19 7.05
CA VAL A 91 2.80 9.12 5.79
C VAL A 91 3.19 10.54 5.39
N GLN A 92 4.47 10.73 5.11
CA GLN A 92 4.99 11.97 4.54
C GLN A 92 5.57 11.66 3.16
N TYR A 93 5.23 12.51 2.18
CA TYR A 93 5.68 12.33 0.80
C TYR A 93 5.60 13.65 0.05
N ASP A 94 6.50 13.80 -0.92
CA ASP A 94 6.41 14.82 -1.95
C ASP A 94 5.53 14.31 -3.09
N TYR A 95 4.80 15.22 -3.73
CA TYR A 95 3.97 14.93 -4.90
C TYR A 95 4.12 16.06 -5.91
N ILE A 96 3.94 15.73 -7.18
CA ILE A 96 3.90 16.73 -8.25
C ILE A 96 2.49 17.33 -8.24
N LYS A 97 2.42 18.66 -8.15
CA LYS A 97 1.17 19.43 -8.06
C LYS A 97 0.54 19.68 -9.42
#